data_AF-A0A2D8NN40-F1
#
_entry.id   AF-A0A2D8NN40-F1
#
_cell.length_a   1.000
_cell.length_b   1.000
_cell.length_c   1.000
_cell.angle_alpha   90.00
_cell.angle_beta   90.00
_cell.angle_gamma   90.00
#
_symmetry.space_group_name_H-M   'P 1'
#
loop_
_entity.id
_entity.type
_entity.pdbx_description
1 polymer ?
#
loop_
_entity_poly.entity_id
_entity_poly.type
_entity_poly.pdbx_seq_one_letter_code
_entity_poly.pdbx_strand_id
1 'polypeptide(L)'
;PMKAARNYCTAAFLDGELYVTGRLKDVIILRGRNIHPQDIDSAAAALSPALGVGAAFELETGQRIALVIEYDPELAGEPVETLLERLEDELVTRFSLPAIAIGLVSAGGVPRTPTGKVRRAPARGLVASGAMPYLHAVGLESPAPAAI
;
A
#
# COMPACT_ATOMS: atom_id res chain seq x y z
N PRO A 1 -30.27 -6.29 14.66
CA PRO A 1 -29.92 -4.89 15.01
C PRO A 1 -28.42 -4.61 14.82
N MET A 2 -28.07 -4.02 13.66
CA MET A 2 -26.69 -3.63 13.31
C MET A 2 -26.21 -2.49 14.22
N LYS A 3 -25.13 -2.72 14.97
CA LYS A 3 -24.45 -1.68 15.75
C LYS A 3 -23.75 -0.72 14.78
N ALA A 4 -24.11 0.56 14.86
CA ALA A 4 -23.45 1.65 14.13
C ALA A 4 -21.96 1.71 14.51
N ALA A 5 -21.08 1.42 13.56
CA ALA A 5 -19.65 1.58 13.73
C ALA A 5 -19.31 3.08 13.70
N ARG A 6 -19.10 3.68 14.87
CA ARG A 6 -18.52 5.03 14.97
C ARG A 6 -17.08 4.99 14.44
N ASN A 7 -16.78 5.88 13.50
CA ASN A 7 -15.46 6.03 12.91
C ASN A 7 -14.74 7.17 13.61
N TYR A 8 -13.77 6.83 14.45
CA TYR A 8 -12.91 7.79 15.13
C TYR A 8 -11.66 8.03 14.26
N CYS A 9 -11.42 9.29 13.91
CA CYS A 9 -10.17 9.75 13.34
C CYS A 9 -9.35 10.41 14.45
N THR A 10 -8.06 10.13 14.51
CA THR A 10 -7.14 10.91 15.34
C THR A 10 -6.88 12.22 14.59
N ALA A 11 -7.03 13.35 15.28
CA ALA A 11 -6.75 14.63 14.69
C ALA A 11 -6.10 15.56 15.73
N ALA A 12 -5.11 16.32 15.30
CA ALA A 12 -4.45 17.35 16.09
C ALA A 12 -4.92 18.73 15.59
N PHE A 13 -5.15 19.67 16.51
CA PHE A 13 -5.38 21.06 16.17
C PHE A 13 -4.05 21.81 16.26
N LEU A 14 -3.65 22.47 15.18
CA LEU A 14 -2.53 23.43 15.15
C LEU A 14 -3.03 24.68 14.42
N ASP A 15 -2.83 25.86 15.01
CA ASP A 15 -3.18 27.17 14.42
C ASP A 15 -4.60 27.30 13.85
N GLY A 16 -5.58 26.65 14.47
CA GLY A 16 -6.99 26.71 14.06
C GLY A 16 -7.38 25.74 12.95
N GLU A 17 -6.46 24.90 12.48
CA GLU A 17 -6.71 23.87 11.47
C GLU A 17 -6.68 22.45 12.05
N LEU A 18 -7.57 21.58 11.56
CA LEU A 18 -7.70 20.19 11.98
C LEU A 18 -6.84 19.28 11.11
N TYR A 19 -5.72 18.81 11.66
CA TYR A 19 -4.83 17.86 11.02
C TYR A 19 -5.28 16.44 11.36
N VAL A 20 -5.86 15.71 10.41
CA VAL A 20 -6.23 14.29 10.61
C VAL A 20 -4.97 13.43 10.53
N THR A 21 -4.45 12.98 11.68
CA THR A 21 -3.20 12.21 11.82
C THR A 21 -3.38 10.70 11.62
N GLY A 22 -4.46 10.29 10.95
CA GLY A 22 -4.74 8.88 10.63
C GLY A 22 -5.89 8.30 11.44
N ARG A 23 -6.57 7.30 10.86
CA ARG A 23 -7.66 6.57 11.51
C ARG A 23 -7.07 5.53 12.45
N LEU A 24 -7.57 5.47 13.68
CA LEU A 24 -7.20 4.49 14.72
C LEU A 24 -7.37 3.02 14.24
N LYS A 25 -8.06 2.79 13.11
CA LYS A 25 -8.35 1.47 12.53
C LYS A 25 -7.36 1.00 11.45
N ASP A 26 -6.38 1.82 11.05
CA ASP A 26 -5.47 1.48 9.94
C ASP A 26 -4.05 1.12 10.42
N VAL A 27 -3.80 0.96 11.72
CA VAL A 27 -2.49 0.53 12.24
C VAL A 27 -2.35 -0.99 12.05
N ILE A 28 -1.26 -1.40 11.41
CA ILE A 28 -0.87 -2.80 11.28
C ILE A 28 -0.12 -3.19 12.57
N ILE A 29 -0.57 -4.25 13.25
CA ILE A 29 0.08 -4.74 14.46
C ILE A 29 0.85 -6.00 14.10
N LEU A 30 2.16 -5.86 13.91
CA LEU A 30 3.04 -6.96 13.53
C LEU A 30 4.04 -7.24 14.65
N ARG A 31 3.96 -8.45 15.23
CA ARG A 31 4.84 -8.88 16.34
C ARG A 31 4.90 -7.87 17.51
N GLY A 32 3.76 -7.26 17.85
CA GLY A 32 3.67 -6.27 18.93
C GLY A 32 4.17 -4.87 18.58
N ARG A 33 4.51 -4.60 17.31
CA ARG A 33 4.87 -3.26 16.81
C ARG A 33 3.73 -2.67 15.98
N ASN A 34 3.49 -1.39 16.20
CA ASN A 34 2.56 -0.60 15.41
C ASN A 34 3.27 -0.11 14.15
N ILE A 35 2.76 -0.47 12.98
CA ILE A 35 3.25 -0.04 11.68
C ILE A 35 2.14 0.76 11.01
N HIS A 36 2.43 2.01 10.64
CA HIS A 36 1.49 2.85 9.92
C HIS A 36 1.65 2.61 8.42
N PRO A 37 0.60 2.17 7.70
CA PRO A 37 0.69 1.93 6.26
C PRO A 37 1.16 3.13 5.45
N GLN A 38 0.83 4.35 5.91
CA GLN A 38 1.28 5.60 5.26
C GLN A 38 2.81 5.73 5.24
N ASP A 39 3.48 5.19 6.26
CA ASP A 39 4.94 5.22 6.35
C ASP A 39 5.55 4.28 5.31
N ILE A 40 4.95 3.09 5.11
CA ILE A 40 5.35 2.15 4.04
C ILE A 40 5.15 2.80 2.67
N ASP A 41 3.98 3.42 2.44
CA ASP A 41 3.67 4.08 1.17
C ASP A 41 4.69 5.18 0.85
N SER A 42 5.04 5.98 1.85
CA SER A 42 5.95 7.11 1.71
C SER A 42 7.40 6.66 1.56
N ALA A 43 7.83 5.61 2.27
CA ALA A 43 9.15 5.00 2.11
C ALA A 43 9.32 4.40 0.71
N ALA A 44 8.29 3.71 0.20
CA ALA A 44 8.30 3.14 -1.14
C ALA A 44 8.37 4.22 -2.23
N ALA A 45 7.53 5.25 -2.14
CA ALA A 45 7.53 6.35 -3.10
C ALA A 45 8.84 7.15 -3.11
N ALA A 46 9.54 7.22 -1.98
CA ALA A 46 10.82 7.93 -1.88
C ALA A 46 12.01 7.15 -2.48
N LEU A 47 11.85 5.85 -2.75
CA LEU A 47 12.97 5.00 -3.19
C LEU A 47 13.38 5.25 -4.64
N SER A 48 12.43 5.62 -5.50
CA SER A 48 12.65 5.83 -6.93
C SER A 48 11.65 6.83 -7.50
N PRO A 49 12.07 7.72 -8.43
CA PRO A 49 11.14 8.61 -9.14
C PRO A 49 10.10 7.84 -9.98
N ALA A 50 10.35 6.57 -10.30
CA ALA A 50 9.41 5.70 -10.98
C ALA A 50 8.26 5.21 -10.09
N LEU A 51 8.32 5.41 -8.77
CA LEU A 51 7.32 4.95 -7.81
C LEU A 51 6.44 6.11 -7.33
N GLY A 52 5.13 5.92 -7.41
CA GLY A 52 4.13 6.94 -7.11
C GLY A 52 3.30 6.62 -5.88
N VAL A 53 1.98 6.78 -6.00
CA VAL A 53 1.05 6.56 -4.89
C VAL A 53 1.01 5.08 -4.51
N GLY A 54 1.24 4.80 -3.22
CA GLY A 54 1.16 3.47 -2.64
C GLY A 54 -0.11 3.21 -1.82
N ALA A 55 -0.44 1.93 -1.67
CA ALA A 55 -1.43 1.43 -0.73
C ALA A 55 -0.92 0.16 -0.05
N ALA A 56 -0.33 0.32 1.13
CA ALA A 56 0.04 -0.77 2.02
C ALA A 56 -1.14 -1.25 2.86
N PHE A 57 -1.26 -2.56 3.06
CA PHE A 57 -2.31 -3.19 3.88
C PHE A 57 -1.93 -4.62 4.30
N GLU A 58 -2.58 -5.16 5.34
CA GLU A 58 -2.46 -6.58 5.68
C GLU A 58 -3.24 -7.46 4.67
N LEU A 59 -2.58 -8.51 4.18
CA LEU A 59 -3.22 -9.64 3.49
C LEU A 59 -3.78 -10.63 4.52
N GLU A 60 -2.96 -10.95 5.51
CA GLU A 60 -3.29 -11.85 6.60
C GLU A 60 -2.89 -11.20 7.93
N THR A 61 -3.85 -11.12 8.84
CA THR A 61 -3.73 -10.35 10.08
C THR A 61 -2.53 -10.79 10.90
N GLY A 62 -1.62 -9.85 11.19
CA GLY A 62 -0.42 -10.11 11.98
C GLY A 62 0.63 -11.01 11.32
N GLN A 63 0.49 -11.32 10.03
CA GLN A 63 1.43 -12.21 9.32
C GLN A 63 2.02 -11.59 8.06
N ARG A 64 1.18 -11.08 7.16
CA ARG A 64 1.61 -10.74 5.80
C ARG A 64 1.10 -9.38 5.36
N ILE A 65 2.03 -8.52 4.93
CA ILE A 65 1.73 -7.18 4.39
C ILE A 65 1.87 -7.22 2.87
N ALA A 66 0.99 -6.49 2.18
CA ALA A 66 1.14 -6.16 0.77
C ALA A 66 1.28 -4.65 0.58
N LEU A 67 2.01 -4.27 -0.47
CA LEU A 67 2.06 -2.94 -1.04
C LEU A 67 1.63 -3.02 -2.50
N VAL A 68 0.62 -2.24 -2.86
CA VAL A 68 0.31 -1.93 -4.26
C VAL A 68 0.75 -0.50 -4.53
N ILE A 69 1.58 -0.27 -5.54
CA ILE A 69 2.16 1.05 -5.81
C ILE A 69 2.15 1.38 -7.30
N GLU A 70 1.82 2.63 -7.62
CA GLU A 70 1.89 3.14 -8.99
C GLU A 70 3.35 3.14 -9.48
N TYR A 71 3.56 2.69 -10.71
CA TYR A 71 4.86 2.57 -11.35
C TYR A 71 4.84 3.22 -12.74
N ASP A 72 5.85 4.04 -13.01
CA ASP A 72 6.11 4.65 -14.31
C ASP A 72 7.43 4.11 -14.91
N PRO A 73 7.36 3.22 -15.92
CA PRO A 73 8.56 2.64 -16.54
C PRO A 73 9.40 3.67 -17.31
N GLU A 74 8.85 4.82 -17.74
CA GLU A 74 9.62 5.84 -18.43
C GLU A 74 10.57 6.60 -17.49
N LEU A 75 10.21 6.64 -16.20
CA LEU A 75 11.04 7.23 -15.14
C LEU A 75 11.96 6.19 -14.48
N ALA A 76 11.86 4.93 -14.87
CA ALA A 76 12.72 3.87 -14.37
C ALA A 76 14.13 4.02 -14.96
N GLY A 77 15.11 4.29 -14.09
CA GLY A 77 16.53 4.35 -14.46
C GLY A 77 17.25 2.99 -14.37
N GLU A 78 16.52 1.92 -14.05
CA GLU A 78 17.06 0.58 -13.79
C GLU A 78 16.04 -0.50 -14.20
N PRO A 79 16.47 -1.77 -14.38
CA PRO A 79 15.56 -2.89 -14.61
C PRO A 79 14.55 -3.05 -13.47
N VAL A 80 13.31 -3.41 -13.82
CA VAL A 80 12.21 -3.52 -12.85
C VAL A 80 12.48 -4.59 -11.78
N GLU A 81 13.18 -5.65 -12.12
CA GLU A 81 13.60 -6.71 -11.21
C GLU A 81 14.51 -6.14 -10.11
N THR A 82 15.49 -5.31 -10.50
CA THR A 82 16.41 -4.64 -9.57
C THR A 82 15.69 -3.62 -8.69
N LEU A 83 14.73 -2.88 -9.24
CA LEU A 83 13.88 -1.96 -8.47
C LEU A 83 13.03 -2.71 -7.44
N LEU A 84 12.44 -3.84 -7.82
CA LEU A 84 11.62 -4.67 -6.93
C LEU A 84 12.44 -5.28 -5.79
N GLU A 85 13.62 -5.83 -6.07
CA GLU A 85 14.53 -6.35 -5.05
C GLU A 85 14.91 -5.25 -4.04
N ARG A 86 15.32 -4.07 -4.53
CA ARG A 86 15.67 -2.94 -3.66
C ARG A 86 14.47 -2.45 -2.84
N LEU A 87 13.27 -2.44 -3.43
CA LEU A 87 12.04 -2.04 -2.75
C LEU A 87 11.65 -3.03 -1.65
N GLU A 88 11.74 -4.33 -1.93
CA GLU A 88 11.50 -5.37 -0.94
C GLU A 88 12.50 -5.24 0.23
N ASP A 89 13.80 -5.15 -0.08
CA ASP A 89 14.87 -5.05 0.92
C ASP A 89 14.74 -3.81 1.81
N GLU A 90 14.48 -2.63 1.22
CA GLU A 90 14.27 -1.37 1.96
C GLU A 90 13.10 -1.50 2.93
N LEU A 91 11.94 -1.99 2.46
CA LEU A 91 10.73 -2.07 3.29
C LEU A 91 10.84 -3.14 4.37
N VAL A 92 11.41 -4.30 4.04
CA VAL A 92 11.69 -5.38 5.00
C VAL A 92 12.63 -4.88 6.09
N THR A 93 13.73 -4.23 5.72
CA THR A 93 14.74 -3.76 6.66
C THR A 93 14.19 -2.63 7.54
N ARG A 94 13.64 -1.58 6.91
CA ARG A 94 13.18 -0.36 7.59
C ARG A 94 12.02 -0.62 8.55
N PHE A 95 11.09 -1.48 8.17
CA PHE A 95 9.92 -1.79 9.00
C PHE A 95 10.08 -3.11 9.77
N SER A 96 11.22 -3.80 9.66
CA SER A 96 11.50 -5.11 10.26
C SER A 96 10.40 -6.13 9.97
N LEU A 97 9.98 -6.19 8.71
CA LEU A 97 8.95 -7.11 8.24
C LEU A 97 9.55 -8.50 8.04
N PRO A 98 8.78 -9.59 8.22
CA PRO A 98 9.23 -10.91 7.81
C PRO A 98 9.28 -11.06 6.28
N ALA A 99 8.34 -10.42 5.58
CA ALA A 99 8.22 -10.36 4.13
C ALA A 99 7.22 -9.26 3.76
N ILE A 100 7.27 -8.79 2.51
CA ILE A 100 6.26 -7.92 1.93
C ILE A 100 5.94 -8.37 0.51
N ALA A 101 4.66 -8.47 0.18
CA ALA A 101 4.22 -8.74 -1.19
C ALA A 101 4.07 -7.41 -1.93
N ILE A 102 4.57 -7.31 -3.17
CA ILE A 102 4.60 -6.04 -3.92
C ILE A 102 3.89 -6.22 -5.26
N GLY A 103 3.04 -5.25 -5.60
CA GLY A 103 2.39 -5.17 -6.91
C GLY A 103 2.57 -3.79 -7.51
N LEU A 104 3.21 -3.72 -8.67
CA LEU A 104 3.34 -2.51 -9.46
C LEU A 104 2.11 -2.37 -10.37
N VAL A 105 1.47 -1.22 -10.36
CA VAL A 105 0.30 -0.91 -11.22
C VAL A 105 0.58 0.35 -12.04
N SER A 106 -0.15 0.54 -13.14
CA SER A 106 -0.04 1.79 -13.90
C SER A 106 -0.52 2.99 -13.08
N ALA A 107 -0.13 4.19 -13.49
CA ALA A 107 -0.66 5.44 -12.93
C ALA A 107 -2.19 5.44 -12.97
N GLY A 108 -2.84 5.73 -11.83
CA GLY A 108 -4.29 5.61 -11.69
C GLY A 108 -4.77 4.28 -11.11
N GLY A 109 -3.91 3.25 -11.07
CA GLY A 109 -4.28 1.89 -10.65
C GLY A 109 -4.57 1.74 -9.16
N VAL A 110 -4.06 2.64 -8.31
CA VAL A 110 -4.36 2.63 -6.87
C VAL A 110 -5.71 3.33 -6.61
N PRO A 111 -6.69 2.63 -6.01
CA PRO A 111 -8.00 3.22 -5.70
C PRO A 111 -7.88 4.45 -4.79
N ARG A 112 -8.44 5.58 -5.23
CA ARG A 112 -8.45 6.86 -4.50
C ARG A 112 -9.86 7.44 -4.39
N THR A 113 -10.06 8.35 -3.44
CA THR A 113 -11.21 9.26 -3.45
C THR A 113 -11.04 10.32 -4.54
N PRO A 114 -12.10 11.03 -4.94
CA PRO A 114 -11.97 12.18 -5.85
C PRO A 114 -11.00 13.26 -5.35
N THR A 115 -10.82 13.34 -4.02
CA THR A 115 -9.86 14.22 -3.35
C THR A 115 -8.45 13.63 -3.21
N GLY A 116 -8.16 12.53 -3.91
CA GLY A 116 -6.83 11.92 -3.97
C GLY A 116 -6.46 11.02 -2.79
N LYS A 117 -7.34 10.82 -1.79
CA LYS A 117 -7.03 9.98 -0.62
C LYS A 117 -7.05 8.50 -0.99
N VAL A 118 -5.97 7.79 -0.66
CA VAL A 118 -5.85 6.35 -0.88
C VAL A 118 -6.96 5.57 -0.17
N ARG A 119 -7.59 4.65 -0.90
CA ARG A 119 -8.64 3.75 -0.41
C ARG A 119 -8.11 2.32 -0.33
N ARG A 120 -7.51 1.98 0.81
CA ARG A 120 -6.88 0.67 1.07
C ARG A 120 -7.85 -0.51 1.04
N ALA A 121 -9.07 -0.35 1.57
CA ALA A 121 -10.04 -1.44 1.60
C ALA A 121 -10.44 -1.94 0.19
N PRO A 122 -10.78 -1.05 -0.78
CA PRO A 122 -10.92 -1.44 -2.18
C PRO A 122 -9.68 -2.06 -2.79
N ALA A 123 -8.49 -1.51 -2.54
CA ALA A 123 -7.24 -2.07 -3.06
C ALA A 123 -7.05 -3.52 -2.58
N ARG A 124 -7.20 -3.76 -1.27
CA ARG A 124 -7.16 -5.11 -0.68
C ARG A 124 -8.22 -6.03 -1.27
N GLY A 125 -9.43 -5.52 -1.54
CA GLY A 125 -10.49 -6.29 -2.19
C GLY A 125 -10.12 -6.76 -3.60
N LEU A 126 -9.53 -5.87 -4.41
CA LEU A 126 -9.05 -6.21 -5.76
C LEU A 126 -7.90 -7.22 -5.73
N VAL A 127 -6.99 -7.12 -4.75
CA VAL A 127 -5.92 -8.10 -4.56
C VAL A 127 -6.51 -9.46 -4.15
N ALA A 128 -7.40 -9.48 -3.16
CA ALA A 128 -8.01 -10.71 -2.67
C ALA A 128 -8.89 -11.43 -3.72
N SER A 129 -9.46 -10.69 -4.67
CA SER A 129 -10.24 -11.25 -5.77
C SER A 129 -9.40 -11.57 -7.01
N GLY A 130 -8.09 -11.30 -7.01
CA GLY A 130 -7.22 -11.44 -8.17
C GLY A 130 -7.56 -10.48 -9.32
N ALA A 131 -8.26 -9.38 -9.06
CA ALA A 131 -8.72 -8.42 -10.08
C ALA A 131 -7.79 -7.20 -10.21
N MET A 132 -6.72 -7.12 -9.42
CA MET A 132 -5.76 -6.02 -9.48
C MET A 132 -4.90 -6.14 -10.74
N PRO A 133 -4.86 -5.13 -11.63
CA PRO A 133 -4.13 -5.20 -12.89
C PRO A 133 -2.64 -4.87 -12.70
N TYR A 134 -1.87 -5.82 -12.20
CA TYR A 134 -0.44 -5.64 -12.02
C TYR A 134 0.30 -5.55 -13.37
N LEU A 135 1.24 -4.62 -13.46
CA LEU A 135 2.31 -4.64 -14.46
C LEU A 135 3.36 -5.68 -14.08
N HIS A 136 3.75 -5.69 -12.80
CA HIS A 136 4.68 -6.65 -12.20
C HIS A 136 4.23 -6.97 -10.78
N ALA A 137 4.49 -8.19 -10.31
CA ALA A 137 4.12 -8.60 -8.96
C ALA A 137 5.12 -9.61 -8.38
N VAL A 138 5.40 -9.46 -7.08
CA VAL A 138 6.19 -10.40 -6.28
C VAL A 138 5.38 -10.79 -5.05
N GLY A 139 5.15 -12.09 -4.87
CA GLY A 139 4.34 -12.61 -3.78
C GLY A 139 2.83 -12.30 -3.87
N LEU A 140 2.36 -11.59 -4.90
CA LEU A 140 0.95 -11.42 -5.19
C LEU A 140 0.56 -12.30 -6.39
N GLU A 141 -0.65 -12.84 -6.33
CA GLU A 141 -1.21 -13.60 -7.43
C GLU A 141 -1.57 -12.63 -8.55
N SER A 142 -0.96 -12.81 -9.74
CA SER A 142 -1.35 -12.04 -10.92
C SER A 142 -2.77 -12.44 -11.35
N PRO A 143 -3.62 -11.51 -11.85
CA PRO A 143 -4.85 -11.92 -12.53
C PRO A 143 -4.50 -12.99 -13.56
N ALA A 144 -5.20 -14.13 -13.50
CA ALA A 144 -5.16 -15.09 -14.60
C ALA A 144 -5.42 -14.31 -15.90
N PRO A 145 -4.64 -14.52 -16.98
CA PRO A 145 -4.88 -13.82 -18.23
C PRO A 145 -6.35 -14.04 -18.57
N ALA A 146 -7.11 -12.94 -18.72
CA ALA A 146 -8.49 -13.03 -19.17
C ALA A 146 -8.46 -13.85 -20.46
N ALA A 147 -9.05 -15.04 -20.41
CA ALA A 147 -9.11 -15.93 -21.57
C ALA A 147 -9.79 -15.14 -22.69
N ILE A 148 -9.02 -14.84 -23.74
CA ILE A 148 -9.53 -14.33 -25.03
C ILE A 148 -9.77 -15.55 -25.91
#